data_AF-A0A2E6G783-F1
#
_entry.id   AF-A0A2E6G783-F1
#
_cell.length_a   1.000
_cell.length_b   1.000
_cell.length_c   1.000
_cell.angle_alpha   90.00
_cell.angle_beta   90.00
_cell.angle_gamma   90.00
#
_symmetry.space_group_name_H-M   'P 1'
#
loop_
_entity.id
_entity.type
_entity.pdbx_description
1 polymer ?
#
loop_
_entity_poly.entity_id
_entity_poly.type
_entity_poly.pdbx_seq_one_letter_code
_entity_poly.pdbx_strand_id
1 'polypeptide(L)'
;MGLETHAIVEIKERFHKEGNAMPHMNWEYGTLYIDTNSQEDLDTIKDVMLNEVLVPGCDVQFNCLKATKTEPWDQWAMDIIHKNSDILEVDK
;
A
#
# COMPACT_ATOMS: atom_id res chain seq x y z
N MET A 1 13.52 -8.36 2.30
CA MET A 1 13.48 -8.43 3.78
C MET A 1 12.18 -9.08 4.22
N GLY A 2 11.96 -9.41 5.49
CA GLY A 2 10.81 -10.23 5.93
C GLY A 2 9.44 -9.61 5.62
N LEU A 3 9.23 -8.33 5.96
CA LEU A 3 7.96 -7.64 5.75
C LEU A 3 7.63 -7.42 4.27
N GLU A 4 8.58 -6.93 3.49
CA GLU A 4 8.39 -6.68 2.05
C GLU A 4 8.01 -7.95 1.30
N THR A 5 8.70 -9.06 1.60
CA THR A 5 8.42 -10.35 0.97
C THR A 5 7.06 -10.87 1.40
N HIS A 6 6.71 -10.77 2.68
CA HIS A 6 5.40 -11.17 3.18
C HIS A 6 4.27 -10.35 2.54
N ALA A 7 4.41 -9.02 2.49
CA ALA A 7 3.44 -8.13 1.87
C ALA A 7 3.14 -8.51 0.41
N ILE A 8 4.19 -8.74 -0.39
CA ILE A 8 4.02 -9.13 -1.80
C ILE A 8 3.33 -10.49 -1.92
N VAL A 9 3.62 -11.45 -1.03
CA VAL A 9 2.99 -12.77 -1.04
C VAL A 9 1.50 -12.65 -0.73
N GLU A 10 1.11 -11.99 0.36
CA GLU A 10 -0.30 -11.85 0.75
C GLU A 10 -1.10 -11.08 -0.30
N ILE A 11 -0.57 -9.97 -0.81
CA ILE A 11 -1.23 -9.20 -1.87
C ILE A 11 -1.42 -10.08 -3.11
N LYS A 12 -0.38 -10.83 -3.53
CA LYS A 12 -0.47 -11.72 -4.69
C LYS A 12 -1.52 -12.81 -4.49
N GLU A 13 -1.61 -13.39 -3.28
CA GLU A 13 -2.64 -14.37 -2.98
C GLU A 13 -4.04 -13.79 -3.06
N ARG A 14 -4.24 -12.55 -2.58
CA ARG A 14 -5.54 -11.87 -2.64
C ARG A 14 -5.99 -11.65 -4.09
N PHE A 15 -5.12 -11.08 -4.92
CA PHE A 15 -5.42 -10.87 -6.35
C PHE A 15 -5.66 -12.19 -7.09
N HIS A 16 -4.93 -13.25 -6.75
CA HIS A 16 -5.16 -14.57 -7.32
C HIS A 16 -6.53 -15.16 -6.95
N LYS A 17 -6.97 -14.99 -5.69
CA LYS A 17 -8.29 -15.44 -5.22
C LYS A 17 -9.44 -14.67 -5.88
N GLU A 18 -9.24 -13.39 -6.17
CA GLU A 18 -10.22 -12.53 -6.85
C GLU A 18 -10.24 -12.71 -8.38
N GLY A 19 -9.25 -13.41 -8.94
CA GLY A 19 -9.13 -13.59 -10.39
C GLY A 19 -8.65 -12.33 -11.12
N ASN A 20 -8.14 -11.35 -10.38
CA ASN A 20 -7.67 -10.06 -10.90
C ASN A 20 -6.20 -10.12 -11.31
N ALA A 21 -5.83 -9.32 -12.30
CA ALA A 21 -4.43 -9.14 -12.68
C ALA A 21 -3.73 -8.26 -11.64
N MET A 22 -2.62 -8.76 -11.11
CA MET A 22 -1.83 -8.02 -10.11
C MET A 22 -1.12 -6.83 -10.79
N PRO A 23 -1.19 -5.61 -10.21
CA PRO A 23 -0.43 -4.48 -10.72
C PRO A 23 1.07 -4.71 -10.53
N HIS A 24 1.89 -4.00 -11.31
CA HIS A 24 3.32 -4.03 -11.10
C HIS A 24 3.66 -3.31 -9.79
N MET A 25 4.43 -3.97 -8.92
CA MET A 25 4.73 -3.47 -7.59
C MET A 25 6.19 -3.73 -7.22
N ASN A 26 6.84 -2.74 -6.61
CA ASN A 26 8.22 -2.85 -6.16
C ASN A 26 8.43 -2.14 -4.81
N TRP A 27 9.16 -2.79 -3.90
CA TRP A 27 9.59 -2.17 -2.65
C TRP A 27 10.94 -1.48 -2.83
N GLU A 28 11.04 -0.22 -2.45
CA GLU A 28 12.30 0.50 -2.37
C GLU A 28 12.36 1.33 -1.09
N TYR A 29 13.41 1.12 -0.30
CA TYR A 29 13.72 1.90 0.91
C TYR A 29 12.55 2.03 1.91
N GLY A 30 11.65 1.04 1.98
CA GLY A 30 10.49 1.03 2.88
C GLY A 30 9.21 1.63 2.30
N THR A 31 9.22 2.01 1.02
CA THR A 31 8.05 2.48 0.26
C THR A 31 7.68 1.42 -0.79
N LEU A 32 6.39 1.11 -0.91
CA LEU A 32 5.88 0.25 -1.97
C LEU A 32 5.39 1.10 -3.13
N TYR A 33 6.02 0.96 -4.28
CA TYR A 33 5.59 1.56 -5.53
C TYR A 33 4.60 0.63 -6.23
N ILE A 34 3.48 1.18 -6.70
CA ILE A 34 2.38 0.45 -7.31
C ILE A 34 2.00 1.17 -8.61
N ASP A 35 2.16 0.49 -9.74
CA ASP A 35 1.79 1.03 -11.04
C ASP A 35 0.35 0.58 -11.37
N THR A 36 -0.64 1.44 -11.09
CA THR A 36 -2.05 1.16 -11.39
C THR A 36 -2.86 2.43 -11.60
N ASN A 37 -3.85 2.32 -12.48
CA ASN A 37 -4.88 3.33 -12.70
C ASN A 37 -6.20 2.97 -11.99
N SER A 38 -6.27 1.80 -11.36
CA SER A 38 -7.47 1.29 -10.70
C SER A 38 -7.46 1.64 -9.22
N GLN A 39 -8.50 2.35 -8.77
CA GLN A 39 -8.68 2.61 -7.34
C GLN A 39 -9.01 1.32 -6.57
N GLU A 40 -9.69 0.36 -7.21
CA GLU A 40 -10.01 -0.94 -6.59
C GLU A 40 -8.75 -1.71 -6.24
N ASP A 41 -7.72 -1.67 -7.09
CA ASP A 41 -6.43 -2.31 -6.80
C ASP A 41 -5.79 -1.73 -5.54
N LEU A 42 -5.84 -0.40 -5.39
CA LEU A 42 -5.29 0.31 -4.23
C LEU A 42 -6.07 -0.03 -2.96
N ASP A 43 -7.40 -0.13 -3.05
CA ASP A 43 -8.25 -0.47 -1.92
C ASP A 43 -8.01 -1.93 -1.47
N THR A 44 -7.84 -2.86 -2.41
CA THR A 44 -7.47 -4.25 -2.12
C THR A 44 -6.08 -4.33 -1.48
N ILE A 45 -5.09 -3.61 -2.01
CA ILE A 45 -3.74 -3.55 -1.42
C ILE A 45 -3.79 -2.98 -0.02
N LYS A 46 -4.55 -1.90 0.20
CA LYS A 46 -4.75 -1.30 1.52
C LYS A 46 -5.36 -2.29 2.49
N ASP A 47 -6.42 -3.00 2.09
CA ASP A 47 -7.10 -3.98 2.94
C ASP A 47 -6.14 -5.10 3.39
N VAL A 48 -5.39 -5.68 2.45
CA VAL A 48 -4.39 -6.73 2.76
C VAL A 48 -3.31 -6.19 3.69
N MET A 49 -2.77 -5.00 3.41
CA MET A 49 -1.74 -4.41 4.25
C MET A 49 -2.23 -4.20 5.68
N LEU A 50 -3.45 -3.72 5.88
CA LEU A 50 -3.98 -3.43 7.21
C LEU A 50 -4.43 -4.67 8.00
N ASN A 51 -4.97 -5.69 7.32
CA ASN A 51 -5.56 -6.85 7.98
C ASN A 51 -4.62 -8.04 8.10
N GLU A 52 -3.68 -8.20 7.17
CA GLU A 52 -2.87 -9.43 7.06
C GLU A 52 -1.38 -9.17 7.30
N VAL A 53 -0.87 -7.97 6.95
CA VAL A 53 0.58 -7.69 6.97
C VAL A 53 1.01 -6.83 8.16
N LEU A 54 0.30 -5.72 8.41
CA LEU A 54 0.71 -4.72 9.39
C LEU A 54 0.20 -5.06 10.79
N VAL A 55 0.95 -4.61 11.79
CA VAL A 55 0.52 -4.72 13.19
C VAL A 55 -0.59 -3.72 13.49
N PRO A 56 -1.50 -4.04 14.44
CA PRO A 56 -2.49 -3.09 14.92
C PRO A 56 -1.83 -1.78 15.38
N GLY A 57 -2.36 -0.64 14.93
CA GLY A 57 -1.81 0.69 15.22
C GLY A 57 -0.98 1.30 14.07
N CYS A 58 -0.72 0.54 13.01
CA CYS A 58 -0.21 1.09 11.76
C CYS A 58 -1.36 1.43 10.78
N ASP A 59 -1.08 2.34 9.86
CA ASP A 59 -1.90 2.66 8.69
C ASP A 59 -1.01 2.77 7.44
N VAL A 60 -1.62 2.89 6.27
CA VAL A 60 -0.92 3.15 5.02
C VAL A 60 -1.39 4.46 4.40
N GLN A 61 -0.44 5.22 3.85
CA GLN A 61 -0.70 6.45 3.12
C GLN A 61 -0.24 6.27 1.67
N PHE A 62 -1.09 6.68 0.73
CA PHE A 62 -0.81 6.63 -0.70
C PHE A 62 -0.58 8.03 -1.25
N ASN A 63 0.51 8.21 -1.99
CA ASN A 63 0.82 9.42 -2.74
C ASN A 63 0.87 9.09 -4.23
N CYS A 64 0.17 9.87 -5.05
CA CYS A 64 0.09 9.62 -6.50
C CYS A 64 1.10 10.48 -7.27
N LEU A 65 1.99 9.84 -8.01
CA LEU A 65 2.66 10.43 -9.16
C LEU A 65 1.80 10.19 -10.39
N LYS A 66 1.29 11.29 -10.96
CA LYS A 66 0.45 11.25 -12.16
C LYS A 66 1.23 10.79 -13.38
N ALA A 67 0.54 10.09 -14.26
CA ALA A 67 1.06 9.63 -15.53
C ALA A 67 1.83 10.73 -16.30
N THR A 68 2.96 10.36 -16.86
CA THR A 68 3.85 11.25 -17.61
C THR A 68 3.87 10.86 -19.09
N LYS A 69 4.66 11.57 -19.91
CA LYS A 69 4.83 11.22 -21.33
C LYS A 69 5.57 9.89 -21.53
N THR A 70 6.36 9.47 -20.55
CA THR A 70 7.17 8.24 -20.59
C THR A 70 6.46 7.07 -19.93
N GLU A 71 5.64 7.32 -18.90
CA GLU A 71 4.88 6.30 -18.17
C GLU A 71 3.38 6.64 -18.25
N PRO A 72 2.59 5.96 -19.10
CA PRO A 72 1.16 6.23 -19.29
C PRO A 72 0.26 5.71 -18.15
N TRP A 73 0.84 5.41 -16.99
CA TRP A 73 0.12 4.94 -15.79
C TRP A 73 0.40 5.86 -14.61
N ASP A 74 -0.56 5.94 -13.70
CA ASP A 74 -0.33 6.55 -12.39
C ASP A 74 0.54 5.60 -11.56
N GLN A 75 1.60 6.16 -10.97
CA GLN A 75 2.47 5.45 -10.04
C GLN A 75 2.15 5.91 -8.62
N TRP A 76 1.85 4.97 -7.74
CA TRP A 76 1.49 5.23 -6.36
C TRP A 76 2.62 4.81 -5.44
N ALA A 77 3.05 5.74 -4.58
CA ALA A 77 3.96 5.46 -3.48
C ALA A 77 3.14 5.21 -2.22
N MET A 78 3.26 4.02 -1.65
CA MET A 78 2.61 3.63 -0.39
C MET A 78 3.63 3.61 0.74
N ASP A 79 3.40 4.45 1.74
CA ASP A 79 4.19 4.54 2.95
C ASP A 79 3.43 3.99 4.16
N ILE A 80 4.13 3.34 5.08
CA ILE A 80 3.56 2.85 6.34
C ILE A 80 3.68 3.97 7.38
N ILE A 81 2.54 4.37 7.95
CA ILE A 81 2.46 5.39 9.00
C ILE A 81 1.97 4.77 10.30
N HIS A 82 2.31 5.40 11.42
CA HIS A 82 1.65 5.07 12.69
C HIS A 82 0.34 5.84 12.76
N LYS A 83 -0.74 5.18 13.21
CA LYS A 83 -1.95 5.87 13.64
C LYS A 83 -1.56 6.67 14.87
N ASN A 84 -1.27 7.96 14.69
CA ASN A 84 -0.95 8.83 15.81
C ASN A 84 -2.05 8.70 16.86
N SER A 85 -1.64 8.39 18.09
CA SER A 85 -2.44 8.56 19.30
C SER A 85 -2.64 10.06 19.56
N ASP A 86 -3.42 10.74 18.73
CA ASP A 86 -3.81 12.14 18.97
C ASP A 86 -4.95 12.21 19.99
N ILE A 87 -4.69 11.77 21.23
CA ILE A 87 -5.36 12.25 22.45
C ILE A 87 -4.37 12.15 23.63
N LEU A 88 -3.38 13.03 23.68
CA LEU A 88 -3.04 13.65 24.96
C LEU A 88 -3.53 15.09 24.83
N GLU A 89 -4.80 15.30 25.22
CA GLU A 89 -5.30 16.61 25.55
C GLU A 89 -4.32 17.23 26.55
N VAL A 90 -3.58 18.24 26.08
CA VAL A 90 -2.89 19.17 26.95
C VAL A 90 -3.99 19.98 27.63
N ASP A 91 -4.45 19.48 28.78
CA ASP A 91 -5.27 20.25 29.72
C ASP A 91 -4.50 21.54 30.07
N LYS A 92 -5.20 22.67 29.92
CA LYS A 92 -4.69 24.03 30.07
C LYS A 92 -4.43 24.40 31.53
#